data_AF-A0A0S2GM99-F1
#
_entry.id   AF-A0A0S2GM99-F1
#
_cell.length_a   1.000
_cell.length_b   1.000
_cell.length_c   1.000
_cell.angle_alpha   90.00
_cell.angle_beta   90.00
_cell.angle_gamma   90.00
#
_symmetry.space_group_name_H-M   'P 1'
#
loop_
_entity.id
_entity.type
_entity.pdbx_description
1 polymer ?
#
loop_
_entity_poly.entity_id
_entity_poly.type
_entity_poly.pdbx_seq_one_letter_code
_entity_poly.pdbx_strand_id
1 'polypeptide(L)'
;KSLPNSSTTYDTNPTLLPSFLYFQPNKVKQYNASNTYHRLIEPDKWNQASDLSGMNNLLNMLSSKNIKQKLGKGTAMQGSGGGVSQTINTITTTGNISEGLKEETSIQAETLKKFFDSKQNNKSE
;
A
#
# COMPACT_ATOMS: atom_id res chain seq x y z
N LYS A 1 7.14 11.60 18.90
CA LYS A 1 6.08 12.48 19.45
C LYS A 1 4.74 11.83 19.16
N SER A 2 3.87 11.70 20.16
CA SER A 2 2.50 11.21 19.97
C SER A 2 1.68 12.23 19.19
N LEU A 3 0.61 11.77 18.55
CA LEU A 3 -0.39 12.67 17.96
C LEU A 3 -1.04 13.52 19.05
N PRO A 4 -1.55 14.73 18.72
CA PRO A 4 -2.32 15.53 19.66
C PRO A 4 -3.48 14.72 20.26
N ASN A 5 -3.75 14.94 21.56
CA ASN A 5 -4.67 14.11 22.33
C ASN A 5 -6.12 14.17 21.80
N SER A 6 -6.76 13.01 21.90
CA SER A 6 -8.13 12.65 21.51
C SER A 6 -9.17 13.64 22.04
N SER A 7 -9.93 14.29 21.16
CA SER A 7 -11.26 14.75 21.55
C SER A 7 -12.15 13.51 21.64
N THR A 8 -12.23 12.95 22.85
CA THR A 8 -12.99 11.75 23.25
C THR A 8 -12.47 10.40 22.74
N THR A 9 -12.73 9.35 23.52
CA THR A 9 -12.33 7.94 23.32
C THR A 9 -12.99 7.26 22.11
N TYR A 10 -13.94 7.94 21.45
CA TYR A 10 -14.68 7.49 20.27
C TYR A 10 -14.91 8.67 19.32
N ASP A 11 -13.83 9.26 18.80
CA ASP A 11 -13.96 10.29 17.77
C ASP A 11 -14.51 9.65 16.49
N THR A 12 -15.68 10.10 16.05
CA THR A 12 -16.39 9.64 14.85
C THR A 12 -15.79 10.22 13.56
N ASN A 13 -14.81 11.13 13.68
CA ASN A 13 -14.12 11.76 12.57
C ASN A 13 -12.73 11.17 12.31
N PRO A 14 -12.23 11.23 11.05
CA PRO A 14 -10.92 10.70 10.71
C PRO A 14 -9.81 11.41 11.49
N THR A 15 -8.99 10.65 12.21
CA THR A 15 -7.80 11.18 12.89
C THR A 15 -6.76 11.64 11.86
N LEU A 16 -6.46 12.94 11.84
CA LEU A 16 -5.45 13.51 10.95
C LEU A 16 -4.05 13.02 11.36
N LEU A 17 -3.44 12.23 10.47
CA LEU A 17 -2.08 11.72 10.59
C LEU A 17 -1.21 12.38 9.50
N PRO A 18 0.13 12.39 9.65
CA PRO A 18 1.01 12.91 8.60
C PRO A 18 0.82 12.26 7.22
N SER A 19 0.37 10.99 7.19
CA SER A 19 0.06 10.24 5.96
C SER A 19 -1.42 10.24 5.60
N PHE A 20 -2.26 11.04 6.25
CA PHE A 20 -3.68 11.09 5.95
C PHE A 20 -3.92 11.79 4.60
N LEU A 21 -4.69 11.14 3.74
CA LEU A 21 -5.14 11.67 2.46
C LEU A 21 -6.66 11.53 2.38
N TYR A 22 -7.33 12.59 1.92
CA TYR A 22 -8.78 12.60 1.77
C TYR A 22 -9.19 12.02 0.41
N PHE A 23 -9.13 10.69 0.31
CA PHE A 23 -9.56 9.98 -0.91
C PHE A 23 -11.07 10.07 -1.09
N GLN A 24 -11.49 10.51 -2.28
CA GLN A 24 -12.91 10.50 -2.65
C GLN A 24 -13.36 9.08 -3.03
N PRO A 25 -14.62 8.73 -2.78
CA PRO A 25 -15.21 7.50 -3.29
C PRO A 25 -15.18 7.40 -4.82
N ASN A 26 -15.10 6.16 -5.33
CA ASN A 26 -15.28 5.84 -6.75
C ASN A 26 -16.46 4.87 -6.91
N LYS A 27 -17.29 5.06 -7.93
CA LYS A 27 -18.37 4.14 -8.30
C LYS A 27 -18.26 3.82 -9.78
N VAL A 28 -18.30 2.54 -10.11
CA VAL A 28 -18.21 2.02 -11.48
C VAL A 28 -19.39 1.12 -11.74
N LYS A 29 -19.75 0.97 -13.02
CA LYS A 29 -20.78 0.00 -13.42
C LYS A 29 -20.34 -1.42 -13.10
N GLN A 30 -21.29 -2.35 -13.05
CA GLN A 30 -21.01 -3.76 -12.82
C GLN A 30 -20.02 -4.29 -13.86
N TYR A 31 -18.99 -5.00 -13.38
CA TYR A 31 -18.02 -5.64 -14.25
C TYR A 31 -18.66 -6.75 -15.09
N ASN A 32 -18.29 -6.82 -16.37
CA ASN A 32 -18.70 -7.91 -17.25
C ASN A 32 -18.09 -9.24 -16.78
N ALA A 33 -18.86 -10.33 -16.88
CA ALA A 33 -18.40 -11.68 -16.50
C ALA A 33 -17.30 -12.24 -17.41
N SER A 34 -17.25 -11.80 -18.66
CA SER A 34 -16.19 -12.12 -19.63
C SER A 34 -15.69 -10.83 -20.30
N ASN A 35 -14.43 -10.84 -20.76
CA ASN A 35 -13.79 -9.71 -21.43
C ASN A 35 -13.85 -8.40 -20.63
N THR A 36 -13.70 -8.50 -19.30
CA THR A 36 -13.87 -7.39 -18.36
C THR A 36 -13.03 -6.14 -18.71
N TYR A 37 -11.81 -6.33 -19.19
CA TYR A 37 -10.85 -5.25 -19.49
C TYR A 37 -10.67 -4.98 -21.00
N HIS A 38 -11.58 -5.46 -21.85
CA HIS A 38 -11.51 -5.19 -23.30
C HIS A 38 -11.82 -3.71 -23.65
N ARG A 39 -12.44 -2.98 -22.72
CA ARG A 39 -12.70 -1.54 -22.79
C ARG A 39 -12.37 -0.89 -21.45
N LEU A 40 -12.23 0.43 -21.44
CA LEU A 40 -12.13 1.20 -20.21
C LEU A 40 -13.35 0.94 -19.32
N ILE A 41 -13.12 0.79 -18.01
CA ILE A 41 -14.19 0.61 -17.03
C ILE A 41 -14.99 1.90 -16.93
N GLU A 42 -16.30 1.79 -17.12
CA GLU A 42 -17.18 2.95 -17.13
C GLU A 42 -17.58 3.37 -15.69
N PRO A 43 -17.39 4.64 -15.31
CA PRO A 43 -17.88 5.14 -14.03
C PRO A 43 -19.42 5.11 -14.00
N ASP A 44 -19.99 4.90 -12.83
CA ASP A 44 -21.44 5.00 -12.61
C ASP A 44 -21.78 6.30 -11.88
N LYS A 45 -23.04 6.73 -11.98
CA LYS A 45 -23.53 7.97 -11.38
C LYS A 45 -23.43 7.90 -9.85
N TRP A 46 -22.82 8.93 -9.28
CA TRP A 46 -22.71 9.12 -7.84
C TRP A 46 -23.97 9.80 -7.28
N ASN A 47 -24.63 9.18 -6.31
CA ASN A 47 -25.68 9.78 -5.50
C ASN A 47 -25.21 9.86 -4.05
N GLN A 48 -24.87 11.08 -3.60
CA GLN A 48 -24.25 11.32 -2.30
C GLN A 48 -25.04 10.71 -1.12
N ALA A 49 -26.37 10.80 -1.12
CA ALA A 49 -27.18 10.38 0.03
C ALA A 49 -27.20 8.85 0.21
N SER A 50 -27.34 8.10 -0.88
CA SER A 50 -27.41 6.63 -0.82
C SER A 50 -26.04 5.98 -0.83
N ASP A 51 -25.12 6.47 -1.66
CA ASP A 51 -23.84 5.80 -1.88
C ASP A 51 -22.87 5.98 -0.70
N LEU A 52 -22.90 7.14 -0.02
CA LEU A 52 -22.05 7.37 1.15
C LEU A 52 -22.47 6.51 2.35
N SER A 53 -23.77 6.28 2.53
CA SER A 53 -24.31 5.47 3.63
C SER A 53 -23.80 4.02 3.61
N GLY A 54 -23.64 3.44 2.41
CA GLY A 54 -23.07 2.11 2.23
C GLY A 54 -21.56 2.01 2.51
N MET A 55 -20.85 3.13 2.62
CA MET A 55 -19.39 3.18 2.72
C MET A 55 -18.85 3.42 4.13
N ASN A 56 -19.69 3.51 5.16
CA ASN A 56 -19.26 3.82 6.53
C ASN A 56 -18.06 2.97 7.01
N ASN A 57 -18.07 1.66 6.75
CA ASN A 57 -16.97 0.76 7.11
C ASN A 57 -15.67 1.07 6.35
N LEU A 58 -15.77 1.46 5.08
CA LEU A 58 -14.63 1.81 4.22
C LEU A 58 -14.09 3.20 4.58
N LEU A 59 -14.95 4.19 4.81
CA LEU A 59 -14.58 5.54 5.23
C LEU A 59 -13.87 5.52 6.59
N ASN A 60 -14.31 4.64 7.50
CA ASN A 60 -13.62 4.42 8.78
C ASN A 60 -12.17 3.93 8.59
N MET A 61 -11.85 3.26 7.47
CA MET A 61 -10.48 2.84 7.14
C MET A 61 -9.62 3.98 6.57
N LEU A 62 -10.13 5.18 6.32
CA LEU A 62 -9.28 6.34 6.00
C LEU A 62 -8.35 6.71 7.16
N SER A 63 -8.70 6.33 8.39
CA SER A 63 -7.83 6.46 9.56
C SER A 63 -6.81 5.31 9.60
N SER A 64 -5.51 5.65 9.59
CA SER A 64 -4.46 4.61 9.68
C SER A 64 -4.48 3.88 11.02
N LYS A 65 -5.09 4.43 12.09
CA LYS A 65 -5.32 3.72 13.36
C LYS A 65 -6.19 2.47 13.13
N ASN A 66 -7.28 2.62 12.37
CA ASN A 66 -8.24 1.56 12.11
C ASN A 66 -7.65 0.50 11.16
N ILE A 67 -6.84 0.92 10.18
CA ILE A 67 -6.05 -0.01 9.34
C ILE A 67 -5.07 -0.80 10.22
N LYS A 68 -4.29 -0.14 11.08
CA LYS A 68 -3.33 -0.81 11.98
C LYS A 68 -4.02 -1.83 12.88
N GLN A 69 -5.20 -1.50 13.42
CA GLN A 69 -5.97 -2.43 14.25
C GLN A 69 -6.40 -3.67 13.46
N LYS A 70 -6.97 -3.51 12.25
CA LYS A 70 -7.37 -4.65 11.40
C LYS A 70 -6.19 -5.53 10.98
N LEU A 71 -4.99 -4.95 10.82
CA LEU A 71 -3.75 -5.68 10.50
C LEU A 71 -3.04 -6.28 11.73
N GLY A 72 -3.59 -6.15 12.94
CA GLY A 72 -2.96 -6.63 14.18
C GLY A 72 -1.68 -5.85 14.57
N LYS A 73 -1.57 -4.59 14.14
CA LYS A 73 -0.44 -3.67 14.41
C LYS A 73 -0.82 -2.50 15.31
N GLY A 74 -2.00 -2.55 15.94
CA GLY A 74 -2.58 -1.44 16.72
C GLY A 74 -1.97 -1.24 18.10
N THR A 75 -1.39 -2.29 18.69
CA THR A 75 -0.67 -2.26 19.96
C THR A 75 0.80 -2.58 19.71
N ALA A 76 1.69 -1.96 20.47
CA ALA A 76 3.13 -2.22 20.37
C ALA A 76 3.42 -3.66 20.83
N MET A 77 3.40 -4.61 19.89
CA MET A 77 3.97 -5.92 20.12
C MET A 77 5.50 -5.78 20.05
N GLN A 78 6.13 -5.92 21.22
CA GLN A 78 7.57 -6.14 21.42
C GLN A 78 8.47 -4.88 21.44
N GLY A 79 9.32 -4.82 22.47
CA GLY A 79 10.03 -3.62 22.94
C GLY A 79 10.97 -2.97 21.93
N SER A 80 10.84 -1.66 21.79
CA SER A 80 11.78 -0.81 21.07
C SER A 80 13.02 -0.54 21.93
N GLY A 81 14.19 -1.00 21.49
CA GLY A 81 15.48 -0.60 22.05
C GLY A 81 15.95 0.73 21.42
N GLY A 82 16.36 1.69 22.25
CA GLY A 82 17.01 2.91 21.78
C GLY A 82 18.47 2.62 21.41
N GLY A 83 18.87 2.89 20.17
CA GLY A 83 20.22 2.63 19.68
C GLY A 83 20.49 3.27 18.33
N VAL A 84 21.71 3.07 17.81
CA VAL A 84 22.11 3.52 16.48
C VAL A 84 21.79 2.42 15.47
N SER A 85 21.06 2.76 14.40
CA SER A 85 20.82 1.83 13.29
C SER A 85 21.93 1.99 12.25
N GLN A 86 22.78 0.98 12.09
CA GLN A 86 23.76 0.92 10.99
C GLN A 86 23.10 0.41 9.70
N THR A 87 23.70 0.73 8.55
CA THR A 87 23.25 0.28 7.23
C THR A 87 23.64 -1.16 6.95
N ILE A 88 23.05 -1.77 5.91
CA ILE A 88 23.53 -3.05 5.37
C ILE A 88 24.97 -2.91 4.85
N ASN A 89 25.74 -4.00 4.88
CA ASN A 89 27.09 -4.03 4.33
C ASN A 89 27.04 -4.10 2.79
N THR A 90 27.79 -3.23 2.11
CA THR A 90 27.89 -3.21 0.66
C THR A 90 29.33 -3.43 0.22
N ILE A 91 29.53 -4.16 -0.88
CA ILE A 91 30.82 -4.29 -1.56
C ILE A 91 30.75 -3.65 -2.95
N THR A 92 31.86 -3.61 -3.67
CA THR A 92 31.94 -2.98 -5.01
C THR A 92 30.95 -3.56 -6.03
N THR A 93 30.55 -4.83 -5.87
CA THR A 93 29.62 -5.52 -6.77
C THR A 93 28.17 -5.53 -6.28
N THR A 94 27.87 -5.01 -5.08
CA THR A 94 26.49 -4.93 -4.57
C THR A 94 25.67 -4.02 -5.47
N GLY A 95 24.48 -4.48 -5.87
CA GLY A 95 23.62 -3.80 -6.84
C GLY A 95 23.96 -4.05 -8.31
N ASN A 96 24.86 -5.00 -8.62
CA ASN A 96 25.13 -5.38 -9.99
C ASN A 96 23.95 -6.21 -10.57
N ILE A 97 23.13 -5.55 -11.40
CA ILE A 97 22.00 -6.15 -12.11
C ILE A 97 22.27 -6.39 -13.61
N SER A 98 23.53 -6.35 -14.06
CA SER A 98 23.89 -6.42 -15.48
C SER A 98 23.33 -7.65 -16.18
N GLU A 99 23.33 -8.81 -15.52
CA GLU A 99 22.75 -10.05 -16.05
C GLU A 99 21.24 -9.92 -16.31
N GLY A 100 20.52 -9.20 -15.45
CA GLY A 100 19.10 -8.91 -15.63
C GLY A 100 18.81 -7.84 -16.68
N LEU A 101 19.81 -7.01 -17.05
CA LEU A 101 19.65 -5.96 -18.05
C LEU A 101 19.93 -6.42 -19.49
N LYS A 102 20.37 -7.67 -19.67
CA LYS A 102 20.63 -8.27 -20.98
C LYS A 102 19.34 -8.40 -21.80
N GLU A 103 19.45 -8.14 -23.11
CA GLU A 103 18.38 -8.29 -24.10
C GLU A 103 18.70 -9.42 -25.10
N GLU A 104 19.07 -10.60 -24.58
CA GLU A 104 19.49 -11.73 -25.43
C GLU A 104 18.29 -12.56 -25.90
N THR A 105 17.45 -13.01 -24.96
CA THR A 105 16.34 -13.95 -25.23
C THR A 105 14.95 -13.28 -25.14
N SER A 106 14.88 -12.20 -24.36
CA SER A 106 13.64 -11.50 -24.01
C SER A 106 13.94 -10.00 -23.90
N ILE A 107 12.90 -9.17 -23.96
CA ILE A 107 13.04 -7.74 -23.69
C ILE A 107 13.57 -7.50 -22.27
N GLN A 108 14.29 -6.40 -22.07
CA GLN A 108 14.95 -6.08 -20.79
C GLN A 108 14.02 -6.15 -19.58
N ALA A 109 12.77 -5.69 -19.70
CA ALA A 109 11.81 -5.74 -18.60
C ALA A 109 11.49 -7.18 -18.15
N GLU A 110 11.45 -8.12 -19.09
CA GLU A 110 11.19 -9.53 -18.80
C GLU A 110 12.42 -10.22 -18.21
N THR A 111 13.62 -9.96 -18.74
CA THR A 111 14.87 -10.50 -18.19
C THR A 111 15.14 -9.97 -16.79
N LEU A 112 14.91 -8.68 -16.54
CA LEU A 112 15.10 -8.07 -15.22
C LEU A 112 14.09 -8.60 -14.19
N LYS A 113 12.84 -8.83 -14.59
CA LYS A 113 11.85 -9.47 -13.72
C LYS A 113 12.30 -10.87 -13.30
N LYS A 114 12.73 -11.70 -14.25
CA LYS A 114 13.25 -13.05 -13.97
C LYS A 114 14.49 -13.00 -13.07
N PHE A 115 15.38 -12.04 -13.30
CA PHE A 115 16.55 -11.81 -12.46
C PHE A 115 16.15 -11.52 -11.00
N PHE A 116 15.23 -10.57 -10.76
CA PHE A 116 14.76 -10.28 -9.39
C PHE A 116 14.01 -11.45 -8.75
N ASP A 117 13.24 -12.22 -9.52
CA ASP A 117 12.58 -13.44 -9.03
C ASP A 117 13.61 -14.49 -8.55
N SER A 118 14.76 -14.61 -9.22
CA SER A 118 15.84 -15.52 -8.81
C SER A 118 16.59 -15.07 -7.53
N LYS A 119 16.48 -13.78 -7.17
CA LYS A 119 17.19 -13.16 -6.03
C LYS A 119 16.28 -12.83 -4.84
N GLN A 120 15.05 -13.33 -4.81
CA GLN A 120 14.06 -13.00 -3.76
C GLN A 120 14.52 -13.36 -2.33
N ASN A 121 15.33 -14.42 -2.17
CA ASN A 121 15.83 -14.86 -0.88
C ASN A 121 17.14 -14.18 -0.46
N ASN A 122 17.80 -13.45 -1.37
CA ASN A 122 18.99 -12.67 -1.07
C ASN A 122 18.91 -11.27 -1.68
N LYS A 123 17.96 -10.46 -1.17
CA LYS A 123 17.73 -9.07 -1.62
C LYS A 123 18.85 -8.10 -1.21
N SER A 124 19.84 -8.55 -0.43
CA SER A 124 21.00 -7.75 -0.02
C SER A 124 22.16 -7.76 -1.02
N GLU A 125 22.16 -8.67 -1.99
CA GLU A 125 23.08 -8.65 -3.14
C GLU A 125 22.79 -7.49 -4.09
#